data_AF-A0A6P6K2S7-F1
#
_entry.id   AF-A0A6P6K2S7-F1
#
_cell.length_a   1.000
_cell.length_b   1.000
_cell.length_c   1.000
_cell.angle_alpha   90.00
_cell.angle_beta   90.00
_cell.angle_gamma   90.00
#
_symmetry.space_group_name_H-M   'P 1'
#
loop_
_entity.id
_entity.type
_entity.pdbx_description
1 polymer ?
#
loop_
_entity_poly.entity_id
_entity_poly.type
_entity_poly.pdbx_seq_one_letter_code
_entity_poly.pdbx_strand_id
1 'polypeptide(L)'
;MRGYLLGTLLLLKYCISGEMVNFDSDIKDFVVGNSKLFVLTDHRLHQLSHNLYEENRKDITKASEHNRVNILVPFGANSTLITCGTFNNGYCEVLDINDITKSIYYESDLLIGPRQDEKSVAFITGTSSSRYLLVGKKDDDANPQDTRYSVVSLWNTLDSQFGGIFSRIAEGSDAMIQSTVRDVEFVDGFQRDSPSESYLFLNTKTDSERKVLVLWMNSSKGRKTEIIKSLQASRIRCCSDKARPVLVASTVIPSVNRVIWAGVFSAQNQQDPENSALALYDISHVKGRVKGFCVIGEKPCGSEVGYYFVILSYG
;
A
#
# COMPACT_ATOMS: atom_id res chain seq x y z
N MET A 1 -51.77 4.21 -14.96
CA MET A 1 -50.47 4.54 -14.33
C MET A 1 -49.38 3.65 -14.93
N ARG A 2 -48.81 4.08 -16.06
CA ARG A 2 -47.70 3.44 -16.77
C ARG A 2 -47.03 4.57 -17.55
N GLY A 3 -45.94 5.11 -17.04
CA GLY A 3 -45.33 6.31 -17.65
C GLY A 3 -44.20 6.97 -16.87
N TYR A 4 -43.43 6.24 -16.05
CA TYR A 4 -42.27 6.80 -15.33
C TYR A 4 -41.09 5.81 -15.20
N LEU A 5 -40.86 4.96 -16.20
CA LEU A 5 -39.71 4.02 -16.21
C LEU A 5 -38.82 4.14 -17.46
N LEU A 6 -39.13 5.03 -18.40
CA LEU A 6 -38.28 5.31 -19.57
C LEU A 6 -37.32 6.51 -19.39
N GLY A 7 -37.50 7.32 -18.33
CA GLY A 7 -36.72 8.54 -18.11
C GLY A 7 -35.37 8.34 -17.41
N THR A 8 -35.18 7.23 -16.69
CA THR A 8 -33.95 6.96 -15.90
C THR A 8 -32.91 6.13 -16.65
N LEU A 9 -33.28 5.43 -17.74
CA LEU A 9 -32.34 4.69 -18.58
C LEU A 9 -31.73 5.52 -19.72
N LEU A 10 -32.29 6.69 -20.02
CA LEU A 10 -31.75 7.63 -21.02
C LEU A 10 -30.73 8.62 -20.45
N LEU A 11 -30.70 8.83 -19.12
CA LEU A 11 -29.70 9.67 -18.45
C LEU A 11 -28.35 8.95 -18.24
N LEU A 12 -28.32 7.61 -18.22
CA LEU A 12 -27.08 6.83 -18.14
C LEU A 12 -26.34 6.69 -19.48
N LYS A 13 -26.98 7.03 -20.60
CA LYS A 13 -26.34 7.05 -21.93
C LYS A 13 -25.59 8.36 -22.24
N TYR A 14 -25.84 9.43 -21.47
CA TYR A 14 -25.29 10.76 -21.73
C TYR A 14 -24.13 11.18 -20.80
N CYS A 15 -23.65 10.30 -19.92
CA CYS A 15 -22.46 10.55 -19.09
C CYS A 15 -21.20 9.78 -19.52
N ILE A 16 -21.22 9.06 -20.64
CA ILE A 16 -20.06 8.32 -21.15
C ILE A 16 -19.61 8.93 -22.48
N SER A 17 -19.29 10.22 -22.44
CA SER A 17 -18.26 10.77 -23.33
C SER A 17 -17.00 10.97 -22.49
N GLY A 18 -16.55 9.88 -21.86
CA GLY A 18 -15.27 9.90 -21.15
C GLY A 18 -14.16 9.98 -22.19
N GLU A 19 -13.28 10.95 -22.08
CA GLU A 19 -11.99 10.89 -22.77
C GLU A 19 -11.32 9.57 -22.36
N MET A 20 -10.87 8.80 -23.35
CA MET A 20 -10.16 7.54 -23.14
C MET A 20 -8.74 7.74 -23.64
N VAL A 21 -7.77 7.49 -22.77
CA VAL A 21 -6.36 7.47 -23.14
C VAL A 21 -5.93 6.02 -23.29
N ASN A 22 -5.37 5.70 -24.46
CA ASN A 22 -4.74 4.41 -24.72
C ASN A 22 -3.24 4.57 -24.55
N PHE A 23 -2.65 3.70 -23.74
CA PHE A 23 -1.19 3.61 -23.58
C PHE A 23 -0.62 2.60 -24.58
N ASP A 24 0.66 2.73 -24.88
CA ASP A 24 1.38 1.85 -25.81
C ASP A 24 1.86 0.54 -25.16
N SER A 25 1.53 0.32 -23.89
CA SER A 25 1.87 -0.87 -23.10
C SER A 25 0.92 -1.01 -21.91
N ASP A 26 1.06 -2.11 -21.17
CA ASP A 26 0.21 -2.41 -20.01
C ASP A 26 0.42 -1.39 -18.89
N ILE A 27 -0.69 -0.96 -18.28
CA ILE A 27 -0.66 -0.17 -17.05
C ILE A 27 -0.20 -1.08 -15.91
N LYS A 28 0.90 -0.71 -15.25
CA LYS A 28 1.45 -1.43 -14.09
C LYS A 28 0.95 -0.87 -12.78
N ASP A 29 0.81 0.44 -12.71
CA ASP A 29 0.31 1.14 -11.53
C ASP A 29 -0.23 2.52 -11.94
N PHE A 30 -1.05 3.12 -11.09
CA PHE A 30 -1.43 4.51 -11.23
C PHE A 30 -1.79 5.11 -9.87
N VAL A 31 -1.50 6.40 -9.71
CA VAL A 31 -1.84 7.15 -8.50
C VAL A 31 -2.47 8.48 -8.84
N VAL A 32 -3.49 8.84 -8.07
CA VAL A 32 -4.19 10.11 -8.21
C VAL A 32 -3.62 11.10 -7.19
N GLY A 33 -2.98 12.15 -7.68
CA GLY A 33 -2.59 13.30 -6.87
C GLY A 33 -3.67 14.38 -6.85
N ASN A 34 -3.42 15.46 -6.10
CA ASN A 34 -4.39 16.55 -5.88
C ASN A 34 -4.87 17.22 -7.18
N SER A 35 -4.02 17.29 -8.20
CA SER A 35 -4.32 17.97 -9.48
C SER A 35 -3.93 17.16 -10.72
N LYS A 36 -3.26 16.02 -10.52
CA LYS A 36 -2.67 15.21 -11.58
C LYS A 36 -2.98 13.73 -11.36
N LEU A 37 -2.95 12.97 -12.45
CA LEU A 37 -2.95 11.52 -12.47
C LEU A 37 -1.58 11.07 -12.97
N PHE A 38 -0.95 10.15 -12.26
CA PHE A 38 0.32 9.53 -12.69
C PHE A 38 0.05 8.09 -13.07
N VAL A 39 0.40 7.71 -14.30
CA VAL A 39 0.20 6.36 -14.81
C VAL A 39 1.55 5.77 -15.16
N LEU A 40 1.84 4.61 -14.58
CA LEU A 40 3.05 3.85 -14.84
C LEU A 40 2.75 2.73 -15.83
N THR A 41 3.55 2.65 -16.87
CA THR A 41 3.56 1.56 -17.85
C THR A 41 4.88 0.80 -17.80
N ASP A 42 5.11 -0.16 -18.70
CA ASP A 42 6.34 -0.97 -18.73
C ASP A 42 7.63 -0.13 -18.85
N HIS A 43 7.57 0.99 -19.57
CA HIS A 43 8.75 1.80 -19.90
C HIS A 43 8.58 3.28 -19.61
N ARG A 44 7.39 3.76 -19.22
CA ARG A 44 7.12 5.18 -19.03
C ARG A 44 6.31 5.49 -17.78
N LEU A 45 6.61 6.64 -17.22
CA LEU A 45 5.75 7.36 -16.29
C LEU A 45 5.06 8.49 -17.05
N HIS A 46 3.74 8.46 -17.08
CA HIS A 46 2.89 9.47 -17.70
C HIS A 46 2.31 10.38 -16.60
N GLN A 47 2.33 11.69 -16.84
CA GLN A 47 1.65 12.68 -16.02
C GLN A 47 0.49 13.26 -16.83
N LEU A 48 -0.73 13.08 -16.32
CA LEU A 48 -1.94 13.58 -16.92
C LEU A 48 -2.65 14.55 -15.98
N SER A 49 -3.45 15.44 -16.54
CA SER A 49 -4.49 16.15 -15.80
C SER A 49 -5.64 15.21 -15.43
N HIS A 50 -6.58 15.66 -14.58
CA HIS A 50 -7.77 14.87 -14.23
C HIS A 50 -8.77 14.71 -15.39
N ASN A 51 -8.69 15.54 -16.43
CA ASN A 51 -9.37 15.28 -17.70
C ASN A 51 -8.57 14.37 -18.64
N LEU A 52 -7.57 13.65 -18.13
CA LEU A 52 -6.79 12.66 -18.90
C LEU A 52 -6.02 13.25 -20.09
N TYR A 53 -5.71 14.55 -20.05
CA TYR A 53 -4.79 15.13 -21.01
C TYR A 53 -3.35 14.86 -20.55
N GLU A 54 -2.54 14.18 -21.38
CA GLU A 54 -1.12 13.95 -21.10
C GLU A 54 -0.36 15.28 -21.18
N GLU A 55 0.18 15.70 -20.05
CA GLU A 55 0.95 16.94 -19.95
C GLU A 55 2.44 16.68 -20.10
N ASN A 56 2.93 15.62 -19.46
CA ASN A 56 4.33 15.23 -19.47
C ASN A 56 4.46 13.70 -19.47
N ARG A 57 5.64 13.23 -19.87
CA ARG A 57 6.04 11.83 -19.75
C ARG A 57 7.54 11.73 -19.48
N LYS A 58 7.93 10.66 -18.82
CA LYS A 58 9.33 10.33 -18.54
C LYS A 58 9.58 8.86 -18.83
N ASP A 59 10.60 8.57 -19.63
CA ASP A 59 11.06 7.19 -19.82
C ASP A 59 11.78 6.73 -18.54
N ILE A 60 11.35 5.58 -18.00
CA ILE A 60 11.91 4.99 -16.78
C ILE A 60 12.86 3.83 -17.07
N THR A 61 12.85 3.30 -18.29
CA THR A 61 13.77 2.29 -18.79
C THR A 61 14.52 2.82 -20.00
N LYS A 62 15.77 2.41 -20.16
CA LYS A 62 16.38 2.37 -21.49
C LYS A 62 15.96 1.06 -22.15
N ALA A 63 15.70 1.06 -23.46
CA ALA A 63 15.16 -0.09 -24.19
C ALA A 63 15.96 -1.41 -24.03
N SER A 64 17.22 -1.36 -23.58
CA SER A 64 18.06 -2.52 -23.32
C SER A 64 18.00 -3.06 -21.88
N GLU A 65 17.35 -2.36 -20.95
CA GLU A 65 17.43 -2.63 -19.51
C GLU A 65 16.02 -2.71 -18.90
N HIS A 66 15.74 -3.81 -18.20
CA HIS A 66 14.48 -3.98 -17.50
C HIS A 66 14.52 -3.19 -16.18
N ASN A 67 13.73 -2.13 -16.09
CA ASN A 67 13.45 -1.40 -14.85
C ASN A 67 12.00 -1.64 -14.47
N ARG A 68 11.78 -2.20 -13.30
CA ARG A 68 10.44 -2.31 -12.74
C ARG A 68 10.28 -1.25 -11.66
N VAL A 69 9.56 -0.17 -11.97
CA VAL A 69 9.08 0.73 -10.92
C VAL A 69 8.04 -0.01 -10.10
N ASN A 70 8.27 -0.08 -8.80
CA ASN A 70 7.50 -0.88 -7.84
C ASN A 70 7.01 -0.06 -6.64
N ILE A 71 7.38 1.23 -6.59
CA ILE A 71 6.88 2.22 -5.65
C ILE A 71 6.56 3.47 -6.46
N LEU A 72 5.33 3.94 -6.36
CA LEU A 72 4.86 5.19 -6.96
C LEU A 72 3.99 5.90 -5.92
N VAL A 73 4.52 6.96 -5.29
CA VAL A 73 3.84 7.61 -4.15
C VAL A 73 3.82 9.12 -4.33
N PRO A 74 2.63 9.74 -4.53
CA PRO A 74 2.52 11.18 -4.57
C PRO A 74 2.61 11.74 -3.15
N PHE A 75 3.43 12.77 -2.96
CA PHE A 75 3.57 13.48 -1.70
C PHE A 75 3.14 14.94 -1.84
N GLY A 76 1.82 15.15 -1.85
CA GLY A 76 1.22 16.45 -2.13
C GLY A 76 1.69 17.58 -1.21
N ALA A 77 1.94 17.31 0.08
CA ALA A 77 2.40 18.34 1.01
C ALA A 77 3.81 18.88 0.69
N ASN A 78 4.64 18.09 0.00
CA ASN A 78 5.97 18.51 -0.44
C ASN A 78 6.02 18.84 -1.94
N SER A 79 4.89 18.76 -2.65
CA SER A 79 4.82 18.88 -4.11
C SER A 79 5.79 17.96 -4.85
N THR A 80 6.01 16.74 -4.34
CA THR A 80 6.90 15.76 -4.95
C THR A 80 6.20 14.45 -5.27
N LEU A 81 6.78 13.68 -6.19
CA LEU A 81 6.40 12.31 -6.51
C LEU A 81 7.61 11.41 -6.26
N ILE A 82 7.44 10.38 -5.43
CA ILE A 82 8.51 9.41 -5.15
C ILE A 82 8.30 8.19 -6.05
N THR A 83 9.35 7.82 -6.78
CA THR A 83 9.37 6.61 -7.60
C THR A 83 10.56 5.76 -7.24
N CYS A 84 10.37 4.47 -7.01
CA CYS A 84 11.48 3.53 -6.85
C CYS A 84 11.32 2.35 -7.80
N GLY A 85 12.45 1.79 -8.23
CA GLY A 85 12.44 0.60 -9.06
C GLY A 85 13.67 -0.26 -8.89
N THR A 86 13.79 -1.28 -9.73
CA THR A 86 14.80 -2.34 -9.61
C THR A 86 16.03 -2.15 -10.50
N PHE A 87 16.06 -1.10 -11.32
CA PHE A 87 17.18 -0.78 -12.19
C PHE A 87 18.49 -0.64 -11.41
N ASN A 88 19.59 -1.17 -11.96
CA ASN A 88 20.95 -1.12 -11.38
C ASN A 88 21.00 -1.44 -9.88
N ASN A 89 20.48 -2.61 -9.50
CA ASN A 89 20.40 -3.06 -8.11
C ASN A 89 19.52 -2.18 -7.20
N GLY A 90 18.58 -1.46 -7.79
CA GLY A 90 17.60 -0.63 -7.10
C GLY A 90 17.92 0.85 -7.17
N TYR A 91 16.89 1.67 -7.26
CA TYR A 91 17.01 3.12 -7.15
C TYR A 91 15.73 3.71 -6.58
N CYS A 92 15.85 4.92 -6.06
CA CYS A 92 14.73 5.79 -5.79
C CYS A 92 15.00 7.20 -6.29
N GLU A 93 13.95 7.82 -6.79
CA GLU A 93 13.95 9.16 -7.34
C GLU A 93 12.81 9.98 -6.73
N VAL A 94 13.09 11.24 -6.45
CA VAL A 94 12.10 12.24 -6.09
C VAL A 94 11.94 13.19 -7.27
N LEU A 95 10.73 13.26 -7.81
CA LEU A 95 10.37 14.10 -8.94
C LEU A 95 9.56 15.31 -8.47
N ASP A 96 9.59 16.41 -9.22
CA ASP A 96 8.60 17.47 -9.09
C ASP A 96 7.24 16.96 -9.55
N ILE A 97 6.21 17.06 -8.69
CA ILE A 97 4.87 16.56 -9.01
C ILE A 97 4.19 17.33 -10.14
N ASN A 98 4.62 18.57 -10.40
CA ASN A 98 4.06 19.41 -11.46
C ASN A 98 4.77 19.19 -12.80
N ASP A 99 5.98 18.62 -12.77
CA ASP A 99 6.79 18.32 -13.95
C ASP A 99 7.68 17.11 -13.69
N ILE A 100 7.15 15.92 -13.95
CA ILE A 100 7.84 14.64 -13.70
C ILE A 100 9.16 14.48 -14.48
N THR A 101 9.45 15.36 -15.45
CA THR A 101 10.75 15.34 -16.15
C THR A 101 11.87 15.88 -15.25
N LYS A 102 11.54 16.67 -14.22
CA LYS A 102 12.47 17.25 -13.28
C LYS A 102 12.73 16.31 -12.10
N SER A 103 13.94 15.75 -12.09
CA SER A 103 14.48 15.04 -10.93
C SER A 103 14.97 16.04 -9.87
N ILE A 104 14.48 15.92 -8.65
CA ILE A 104 14.90 16.71 -7.50
C ILE A 104 16.01 15.97 -6.75
N TYR A 105 15.86 14.65 -6.60
CA TYR A 105 16.82 13.80 -5.90
C TYR A 105 16.83 12.40 -6.51
N TYR A 106 18.00 11.76 -6.53
CA TYR A 106 18.19 10.41 -7.03
C TYR A 106 19.24 9.67 -6.19
N GLU A 107 18.95 8.43 -5.84
CA GLU A 107 19.86 7.52 -5.14
C GLU A 107 19.79 6.13 -5.79
N SER A 108 20.96 5.55 -6.06
CA SER A 108 21.11 4.19 -6.60
C SER A 108 21.50 3.19 -5.53
N ASP A 109 21.54 1.91 -5.91
CA ASP A 109 21.92 0.79 -5.04
C ASP A 109 21.00 0.66 -3.81
N LEU A 110 19.74 1.06 -3.97
CA LEU A 110 18.75 1.11 -2.92
C LEU A 110 17.47 0.36 -3.32
N LEU A 111 17.15 -0.69 -2.57
CA LEU A 111 15.96 -1.52 -2.79
C LEU A 111 14.90 -1.28 -1.72
N ILE A 112 14.12 -0.23 -1.94
CA ILE A 112 12.96 0.06 -1.10
C ILE A 112 11.80 -0.90 -1.42
N GLY A 113 11.53 -1.14 -2.70
CA GLY A 113 10.47 -2.05 -3.16
C GLY A 113 10.92 -3.52 -3.31
N PRO A 114 10.02 -4.39 -3.80
CA PRO A 114 10.32 -5.80 -4.08
C PRO A 114 11.21 -5.98 -5.31
N ARG A 115 12.07 -7.01 -5.33
CA ARG A 115 12.96 -7.27 -6.49
C ARG A 115 12.21 -7.93 -7.65
N GLN A 116 11.22 -8.76 -7.35
CA GLN A 116 10.53 -9.64 -8.30
C GLN A 116 9.07 -9.21 -8.54
N ASP A 117 8.27 -10.10 -9.14
CA ASP A 117 6.81 -10.00 -9.30
C ASP A 117 6.00 -10.06 -7.99
N GLU A 118 6.57 -9.51 -6.93
CA GLU A 118 5.97 -9.48 -5.60
C GLU A 118 5.21 -8.17 -5.40
N LYS A 119 4.14 -8.24 -4.62
CA LYS A 119 3.31 -7.07 -4.32
C LYS A 119 3.92 -6.23 -3.20
N SER A 120 3.72 -4.93 -3.29
CA SER A 120 4.07 -3.98 -2.23
C SER A 120 3.01 -2.91 -2.09
N VAL A 121 2.96 -2.33 -0.90
CA VAL A 121 2.14 -1.17 -0.58
C VAL A 121 3.06 -0.09 -0.03
N ALA A 122 2.91 1.12 -0.53
CA ALA A 122 3.65 2.26 -0.04
C ALA A 122 2.80 3.53 0.01
N PHE A 123 2.98 4.30 1.07
CA PHE A 123 2.32 5.59 1.24
C PHE A 123 3.09 6.46 2.23
N ILE A 124 2.81 7.76 2.20
CA ILE A 124 3.39 8.70 3.16
C ILE A 124 2.68 8.55 4.50
N THR A 125 3.45 8.48 5.58
CA THR A 125 2.96 8.42 6.96
C THR A 125 3.64 9.45 7.86
N GLY A 126 3.11 9.64 9.07
CA GLY A 126 3.73 10.44 10.14
C GLY A 126 2.96 11.70 10.51
N THR A 127 3.66 12.67 11.09
CA THR A 127 3.12 13.99 11.47
C THR A 127 3.53 15.05 10.46
N SER A 128 2.93 16.23 10.52
CA SER A 128 3.34 17.37 9.67
C SER A 128 4.84 17.71 9.78
N SER A 129 5.45 17.51 10.95
CA SER A 129 6.87 17.76 11.19
C SER A 129 7.79 16.61 10.83
N SER A 130 7.25 15.40 10.65
CA SER A 130 8.04 14.18 10.48
C SER A 130 7.27 13.20 9.63
N ARG A 131 7.52 13.27 8.32
CA ARG A 131 6.93 12.38 7.32
C ARG A 131 7.92 11.31 6.91
N TYR A 132 7.38 10.13 6.60
CA TYR A 132 8.14 8.96 6.22
C TYR A 132 7.42 8.25 5.08
N LEU A 133 8.18 7.64 4.20
CA LEU A 133 7.66 6.66 3.25
C LEU A 133 7.54 5.33 4.00
N LEU A 134 6.32 4.90 4.27
CA LEU A 134 6.04 3.56 4.80
C LEU A 134 5.99 2.59 3.63
N VAL A 135 6.67 1.46 3.76
CA VAL A 135 6.66 0.39 2.75
C VAL A 135 6.41 -0.95 3.41
N GLY A 136 5.36 -1.62 2.95
CA GLY A 136 5.07 -3.02 3.23
C GLY A 136 5.41 -3.87 2.01
N LYS A 137 6.31 -4.85 2.18
CA LYS A 137 6.69 -5.79 1.11
C LYS A 137 7.10 -7.15 1.67
N LYS A 138 7.21 -8.14 0.79
CA LYS A 138 7.90 -9.39 1.08
C LYS A 138 9.41 -9.16 1.17
N ASP A 139 10.07 -9.86 2.09
CA ASP A 139 11.51 -9.80 2.23
C ASP A 139 12.20 -10.77 1.26
N ASP A 140 12.37 -10.32 0.01
CA ASP A 140 13.02 -11.09 -1.05
C ASP A 140 14.54 -11.21 -0.87
N ASP A 141 15.12 -10.35 -0.04
CA ASP A 141 16.57 -10.28 0.21
C ASP A 141 17.02 -11.24 1.33
N ALA A 142 16.07 -11.82 2.08
CA ALA A 142 16.37 -12.70 3.19
C ALA A 142 16.98 -14.05 2.73
N ASN A 143 17.97 -14.52 3.48
CA ASN A 143 18.59 -15.81 3.25
C ASN A 143 17.58 -16.94 3.50
N PRO A 144 17.71 -18.09 2.82
CA PRO A 144 16.84 -19.24 3.06
C PRO A 144 16.84 -19.76 4.51
N GLN A 145 17.90 -19.47 5.27
CA GLN A 145 18.05 -19.86 6.69
C GLN A 145 17.49 -18.83 7.66
N ASP A 146 17.11 -17.64 7.19
CA ASP A 146 16.55 -16.61 8.03
C ASP A 146 15.18 -17.05 8.53
N THR A 147 14.95 -16.86 9.82
CA THR A 147 13.68 -17.19 10.49
C THR A 147 12.83 -15.96 10.76
N ARG A 148 13.32 -14.78 10.35
CA ARG A 148 12.67 -13.48 10.50
C ARG A 148 12.91 -12.64 9.26
N TYR A 149 11.85 -12.02 8.78
CA TYR A 149 11.79 -11.30 7.52
C TYR A 149 11.36 -9.86 7.79
N SER A 150 12.08 -8.86 7.28
CA SER A 150 11.72 -7.45 7.39
C SER A 150 10.60 -7.12 6.40
N VAL A 151 9.38 -6.96 6.92
CA VAL A 151 8.17 -6.84 6.07
C VAL A 151 7.56 -5.45 6.03
N VAL A 152 7.82 -4.61 7.04
CA VAL A 152 7.40 -3.20 7.03
C VAL A 152 8.56 -2.33 7.50
N SER A 153 8.80 -1.23 6.78
CA SER A 153 9.88 -0.29 7.06
C SER A 153 9.43 1.16 6.85
N LEU A 154 10.12 2.08 7.53
CA LEU A 154 9.92 3.52 7.40
C LEU A 154 11.19 4.16 6.86
N TRP A 155 11.04 4.89 5.77
CA TRP A 155 12.13 5.57 5.06
C TRP A 155 11.96 7.08 5.17
N ASN A 156 13.07 7.80 5.32
CA ASN A 156 13.03 9.27 5.33
C ASN A 156 12.57 9.82 3.99
N THR A 157 11.87 10.96 4.03
CA THR A 157 11.44 11.69 2.83
C THR A 157 12.18 13.01 2.66
N LEU A 158 12.98 13.41 3.65
CA LEU A 158 13.71 14.68 3.68
C LEU A 158 15.16 14.45 4.09
N ASP A 159 16.06 15.22 3.50
CA ASP A 159 17.50 15.19 3.79
C ASP A 159 17.83 15.64 5.22
N SER A 160 17.02 16.54 5.78
CA SER A 160 17.19 17.03 7.15
C SER A 160 16.91 15.98 8.23
N GLN A 161 16.32 14.84 7.89
CA GLN A 161 16.07 13.75 8.83
C GLN A 161 17.37 12.97 9.09
N PHE A 162 17.54 12.44 10.30
CA PHE A 162 18.73 11.66 10.64
C PHE A 162 18.96 10.51 9.64
N GLY A 163 20.14 10.48 9.04
CA GLY A 163 20.53 9.53 8.00
C GLY A 163 20.30 10.00 6.56
N GLY A 164 19.69 11.17 6.34
CA GLY A 164 19.37 11.68 5.01
C GLY A 164 18.07 11.12 4.43
N ILE A 165 17.69 11.59 3.25
CA ILE A 165 16.53 11.06 2.50
C ILE A 165 16.73 9.57 2.21
N PHE A 166 15.63 8.81 2.13
CA PHE A 166 15.64 7.37 1.94
C PHE A 166 16.52 6.56 2.90
N SER A 167 16.85 7.12 4.06
CA SER A 167 17.45 6.35 5.14
C SER A 167 16.39 5.56 5.91
N ARG A 168 16.64 4.28 6.16
CA ARG A 168 15.85 3.46 7.10
C ARG A 168 16.28 3.64 8.55
N ILE A 169 17.49 4.14 8.77
CA ILE A 169 18.08 4.28 10.10
C ILE A 169 17.18 5.20 10.94
N ALA A 170 16.89 4.78 12.17
CA ALA A 170 16.27 5.65 13.16
C ALA A 170 17.30 5.97 14.26
N GLU A 171 17.04 7.04 15.02
CA GLU A 171 17.88 7.41 16.14
C GLU A 171 17.96 6.25 17.16
N GLY A 172 19.13 5.60 17.21
CA GLY A 172 19.45 4.51 18.14
C GLY A 172 19.25 3.08 17.63
N SER A 173 18.50 2.83 16.55
CA SER A 173 18.38 1.51 15.88
C SER A 173 17.58 1.56 14.58
N ASP A 174 17.54 0.46 13.81
CA ASP A 174 16.54 0.29 12.75
C ASP A 174 15.12 0.21 13.34
N ALA A 175 14.13 0.75 12.62
CA ALA A 175 12.72 0.70 12.97
C ALA A 175 11.93 -0.06 11.89
N MET A 176 11.69 -1.35 12.14
CA MET A 176 10.99 -2.24 11.21
C MET A 176 10.09 -3.25 11.93
N ILE A 177 9.09 -3.75 11.21
CA ILE A 177 8.27 -4.89 11.61
C ILE A 177 8.85 -6.15 10.96
N GLN A 178 9.05 -7.17 11.78
CA GLN A 178 9.51 -8.49 11.36
C GLN A 178 8.34 -9.48 11.30
N SER A 179 8.41 -10.39 10.33
CA SER A 179 7.53 -11.55 10.20
C SER A 179 8.33 -12.84 10.39
N THR A 180 7.76 -13.83 11.09
CA THR A 180 8.26 -15.22 11.06
C THR A 180 7.62 -16.05 9.94
N VAL A 181 6.68 -15.45 9.20
CA VAL A 181 6.02 -16.03 8.02
C VAL A 181 6.68 -15.43 6.79
N ARG A 182 7.21 -16.29 5.91
CA ARG A 182 7.91 -15.86 4.69
C ARG A 182 6.96 -15.40 3.59
N ASP A 183 5.83 -16.09 3.44
CA ASP A 183 4.85 -15.84 2.39
C ASP A 183 3.84 -14.79 2.89
N VAL A 184 4.20 -13.52 2.65
CA VAL A 184 3.38 -12.34 2.95
C VAL A 184 3.12 -11.57 1.65
N GLU A 185 1.88 -11.11 1.47
CA GLU A 185 1.48 -10.33 0.30
C GLU A 185 0.68 -9.12 0.79
N PHE A 186 1.26 -7.93 0.66
CA PHE A 186 0.56 -6.68 0.97
C PHE A 186 -0.40 -6.33 -0.16
N VAL A 187 -1.65 -6.01 0.21
CA VAL A 187 -2.74 -5.76 -0.74
C VAL A 187 -3.09 -4.28 -0.81
N ASP A 188 -3.14 -3.62 0.35
CA ASP A 188 -3.53 -2.22 0.45
C ASP A 188 -3.01 -1.60 1.75
N GLY A 189 -3.04 -0.28 1.82
CA GLY A 189 -2.73 0.47 3.02
C GLY A 189 -2.99 1.95 2.84
N PHE A 190 -3.29 2.62 3.95
CA PHE A 190 -3.60 4.03 3.95
C PHE A 190 -3.18 4.69 5.27
N GLN A 191 -2.99 6.01 5.21
CA GLN A 191 -2.92 6.87 6.37
C GLN A 191 -4.27 7.59 6.55
N ARG A 192 -4.81 7.55 7.77
CA ARG A 192 -5.84 8.48 8.23
C ARG A 192 -5.15 9.73 8.78
N ASP A 193 -5.65 10.91 8.47
CA ASP A 193 -5.02 12.17 8.89
C ASP A 193 -5.28 12.57 10.34
N SER A 194 -6.51 12.37 10.83
CA SER A 194 -6.92 12.81 12.17
C SER A 194 -7.78 11.75 12.88
N PRO A 195 -7.27 11.12 13.95
CA PRO A 195 -5.85 11.10 14.34
C PRO A 195 -4.97 10.45 13.26
N SER A 196 -3.67 10.75 13.29
CA SER A 196 -2.70 10.19 12.33
C SER A 196 -2.46 8.71 12.63
N GLU A 197 -3.00 7.84 11.78
CA GLU A 197 -3.03 6.38 11.95
C GLU A 197 -2.72 5.70 10.62
N SER A 198 -1.84 4.70 10.63
CA SER A 198 -1.52 3.92 9.43
C SER A 198 -2.12 2.53 9.52
N TYR A 199 -2.68 2.07 8.41
CA TYR A 199 -3.25 0.75 8.25
C TYR A 199 -2.56 0.04 7.07
N LEU A 200 -2.25 -1.24 7.26
CA LEU A 200 -1.76 -2.12 6.20
C LEU A 200 -2.59 -3.40 6.21
N PHE A 201 -2.96 -3.87 5.02
CA PHE A 201 -3.71 -5.10 4.84
C PHE A 201 -2.86 -6.08 4.04
N LEU A 202 -2.77 -7.30 4.55
CA LEU A 202 -1.93 -8.33 3.94
C LEU A 202 -2.53 -9.72 4.06
N ASN A 203 -2.25 -10.52 3.04
CA ASN A 203 -2.41 -11.96 3.07
C ASN A 203 -1.15 -12.59 3.65
N THR A 204 -1.32 -13.65 4.43
CA THR A 204 -0.21 -14.47 4.90
C THR A 204 -0.55 -15.93 4.69
N LYS A 205 0.49 -16.72 4.38
CA LYS A 205 0.34 -18.13 4.06
C LYS A 205 1.41 -18.97 4.75
N THR A 206 0.95 -20.07 5.34
CA THR A 206 1.78 -21.20 5.78
C THR A 206 1.27 -22.46 5.09
N ASP A 207 1.96 -23.58 5.30
CA ASP A 207 1.53 -24.89 4.76
C ASP A 207 0.13 -25.29 5.28
N SER A 208 -0.25 -24.81 6.46
CA SER A 208 -1.49 -25.18 7.14
C SER A 208 -2.59 -24.12 7.12
N GLU A 209 -2.27 -22.85 6.84
CA GLU A 209 -3.21 -21.75 7.01
C GLU A 209 -2.98 -20.59 6.03
N ARG A 210 -4.10 -20.02 5.57
CA ARG A 210 -4.12 -18.68 4.97
C ARG A 210 -4.95 -17.75 5.85
N LYS A 211 -4.48 -16.52 6.02
CA LYS A 211 -5.20 -15.51 6.81
C LYS A 211 -4.94 -14.11 6.27
N VAL A 212 -5.97 -13.27 6.39
CA VAL A 212 -5.91 -11.84 6.16
C VAL A 212 -5.65 -11.14 7.49
N LEU A 213 -4.69 -10.23 7.50
CA LEU A 213 -4.30 -9.45 8.66
C LEU A 213 -4.49 -7.96 8.36
N VAL A 214 -4.78 -7.21 9.42
CA VAL A 214 -4.59 -5.76 9.46
C VAL A 214 -3.50 -5.44 10.45
N LEU A 215 -2.54 -4.62 10.02
CA LEU A 215 -1.56 -3.98 10.89
C LEU A 215 -1.95 -2.53 11.07
N TRP A 216 -1.86 -2.04 12.30
CA TRP A 216 -2.14 -0.67 12.66
C TRP A 216 -0.94 -0.06 13.39
N MET A 217 -0.61 1.18 13.08
CA MET A 217 0.42 1.96 13.76
C MET A 217 -0.05 3.38 14.03
N ASN A 218 0.21 3.87 15.23
CA ASN A 218 0.02 5.26 15.62
C ASN A 218 1.06 6.14 14.93
N SER A 219 0.62 6.80 13.86
CA SER A 219 1.45 7.66 13.02
C SER A 219 1.49 9.11 13.52
N SER A 220 0.76 9.39 14.60
CA SER A 220 0.85 10.65 15.33
C SER A 220 2.15 10.73 16.15
N LYS A 221 2.92 9.64 16.25
CA LYS A 221 4.25 9.62 16.85
C LYS A 221 5.26 10.25 15.89
N GLY A 222 6.16 11.10 16.41
CA GLY A 222 7.10 11.87 15.58
C GLY A 222 8.36 11.12 15.17
N ARG A 223 8.63 9.92 15.72
CA ARG A 223 9.85 9.14 15.47
C ARG A 223 9.52 7.75 14.94
N LYS A 224 10.28 7.26 13.96
CA LYS A 224 10.10 5.92 13.35
C LYS A 224 9.97 4.80 14.38
N THR A 225 10.85 4.79 15.38
CA THR A 225 10.85 3.75 16.44
C THR A 225 9.57 3.76 17.27
N GLU A 226 9.00 4.93 17.54
CA GLU A 226 7.76 5.07 18.29
C GLU A 226 6.54 4.65 17.45
N ILE A 227 6.52 5.02 16.17
CA ILE A 227 5.48 4.57 15.22
C ILE A 227 5.48 3.05 15.16
N ILE A 228 6.63 2.41 14.90
CA ILE A 228 6.72 0.95 14.78
C ILE A 228 6.41 0.26 16.12
N LYS A 229 6.87 0.79 17.26
CA LYS A 229 6.56 0.25 18.60
C LYS A 229 5.07 0.27 18.94
N SER A 230 4.29 1.12 18.29
CA SER A 230 2.84 1.19 18.49
C SER A 230 2.05 0.09 17.77
N LEU A 231 2.73 -0.79 17.02
CA LEU A 231 2.13 -1.87 16.25
C LEU A 231 1.03 -2.58 17.02
N GLN A 232 -0.18 -2.56 16.46
CA GLN A 232 -1.27 -3.44 16.80
C GLN A 232 -1.62 -4.26 15.56
N ALA A 233 -2.13 -5.47 15.76
CA ALA A 233 -2.54 -6.30 14.66
C ALA A 233 -3.75 -7.13 15.02
N SER A 234 -4.58 -7.41 14.02
CA SER A 234 -5.75 -8.27 14.17
C SER A 234 -5.96 -9.11 12.92
N ARG A 235 -6.62 -10.26 13.09
CA ARG A 235 -7.04 -11.10 11.97
C ARG A 235 -8.41 -10.64 11.46
N ILE A 236 -8.55 -10.54 10.14
CA ILE A 236 -9.82 -10.29 9.47
C ILE A 236 -10.38 -11.62 8.98
N ARG A 237 -11.65 -11.90 9.28
CA ARG A 237 -12.34 -13.10 8.80
C ARG A 237 -13.51 -12.69 7.93
N CYS A 238 -13.40 -12.96 6.63
CA CYS A 238 -14.55 -12.89 5.76
C CYS A 238 -15.36 -14.18 5.81
N CYS A 239 -16.59 -13.89 6.20
CA CYS A 239 -17.85 -14.40 5.72
C CYS A 239 -18.30 -15.68 6.41
N SER A 240 -19.44 -15.55 7.11
CA SER A 240 -20.03 -16.59 7.95
C SER A 240 -20.62 -17.73 7.11
N ASP A 241 -21.00 -17.45 5.87
CA ASP A 241 -21.50 -18.41 4.90
C ASP A 241 -20.40 -19.36 4.41
N LYS A 242 -19.22 -18.81 4.05
CA LYS A 242 -18.12 -19.56 3.45
C LYS A 242 -16.78 -18.86 3.71
N ALA A 243 -15.79 -19.67 4.08
CA ALA A 243 -14.44 -19.18 4.33
C ALA A 243 -13.79 -18.62 3.05
N ARG A 244 -13.42 -17.34 3.09
CA ARG A 244 -12.69 -16.65 2.01
C ARG A 244 -11.43 -15.99 2.59
N PRO A 245 -10.30 -16.73 2.68
CA PRO A 245 -9.11 -16.31 3.44
C PRO A 245 -8.12 -15.46 2.64
N VAL A 246 -8.48 -14.97 1.45
CA VAL A 246 -7.62 -14.18 0.57
C VAL A 246 -8.28 -12.83 0.32
N LEU A 247 -7.62 -11.74 0.69
CA LEU A 247 -8.00 -10.38 0.31
C LEU A 247 -7.45 -10.08 -1.09
N VAL A 248 -8.31 -9.61 -1.99
CA VAL A 248 -7.95 -9.33 -3.39
C VAL A 248 -7.85 -7.84 -3.66
N ALA A 249 -8.74 -7.06 -3.04
CA ALA A 249 -8.78 -5.61 -3.15
C ALA A 249 -9.42 -5.03 -1.90
N SER A 250 -9.15 -3.75 -1.62
CA SER A 250 -9.86 -3.04 -0.57
C SER A 250 -9.96 -1.55 -0.81
N THR A 251 -10.79 -0.91 0.00
CA THR A 251 -10.93 0.53 0.04
C THR A 251 -11.39 0.99 1.41
N VAL A 252 -10.94 2.17 1.83
CA VAL A 252 -11.45 2.87 3.01
C VAL A 252 -12.68 3.69 2.60
N ILE A 253 -13.74 3.60 3.38
CA ILE A 253 -14.95 4.42 3.21
C ILE A 253 -14.79 5.64 4.12
N PRO A 254 -14.70 6.86 3.55
CA PRO A 254 -14.52 8.06 4.35
C PRO A 254 -15.64 8.21 5.39
N SER A 255 -15.24 8.37 6.66
CA SER A 255 -16.17 8.61 7.76
C SER A 255 -15.48 9.46 8.83
N VAL A 256 -16.24 10.36 9.44
CA VAL A 256 -15.69 11.38 10.36
C VAL A 256 -15.23 10.73 11.68
N ASN A 257 -16.04 9.82 12.22
CA ASN A 257 -15.85 9.27 13.57
C ASN A 257 -15.38 7.81 13.59
N ARG A 258 -15.47 7.12 12.45
CA ARG A 258 -15.15 5.71 12.33
C ARG A 258 -14.25 5.48 11.14
N VAL A 259 -13.48 4.41 11.18
CA VAL A 259 -12.72 3.93 10.03
C VAL A 259 -13.48 2.74 9.49
N ILE A 260 -14.36 2.98 8.52
CA ILE A 260 -15.08 1.92 7.82
C ILE A 260 -14.22 1.48 6.65
N TRP A 261 -14.01 0.17 6.55
CA TRP A 261 -13.18 -0.43 5.52
C TRP A 261 -13.95 -1.55 4.82
N ALA A 262 -13.81 -1.61 3.51
CA ALA A 262 -14.41 -2.63 2.67
C ALA A 262 -13.30 -3.46 2.02
N GLY A 263 -13.42 -4.79 2.10
CA GLY A 263 -12.52 -5.74 1.46
C GLY A 263 -13.27 -6.68 0.55
N VAL A 264 -12.67 -7.00 -0.61
CA VAL A 264 -13.11 -8.06 -1.50
C VAL A 264 -12.28 -9.30 -1.22
N PHE A 265 -12.94 -10.36 -0.76
CA PHE A 265 -12.30 -11.60 -0.36
C PHE A 265 -12.65 -12.72 -1.34
N SER A 266 -11.68 -13.59 -1.63
CA SER A 266 -11.88 -14.77 -2.46
C SER A 266 -11.63 -16.05 -1.67
N ALA A 267 -12.31 -17.13 -2.08
CA ALA A 267 -11.91 -18.48 -1.71
C ALA A 267 -10.54 -18.83 -2.32
N GLN A 268 -9.95 -19.92 -1.83
CA GLN A 268 -8.60 -20.36 -2.23
C GLN A 268 -8.50 -20.74 -3.71
N ASN A 269 -9.61 -21.16 -4.35
CA ASN A 269 -9.65 -21.45 -5.78
C ASN A 269 -10.33 -20.29 -6.52
N GLN A 270 -9.54 -19.47 -7.23
CA GLN A 270 -10.00 -18.24 -7.89
C GLN A 270 -10.77 -18.48 -9.22
N GLN A 271 -10.96 -19.74 -9.63
CA GLN A 271 -11.60 -20.09 -10.90
C GLN A 271 -13.13 -20.08 -10.87
N ASP A 272 -13.76 -20.08 -9.70
CA ASP A 272 -15.22 -20.07 -9.56
C ASP A 272 -15.70 -18.67 -9.12
N PRO A 273 -16.52 -17.96 -9.93
CA PRO A 273 -16.93 -16.59 -9.68
C PRO A 273 -17.83 -16.41 -8.44
N GLU A 274 -18.45 -17.47 -7.90
CA GLU A 274 -19.19 -17.40 -6.62
C GLU A 274 -18.27 -17.47 -5.39
N ASN A 275 -16.95 -17.49 -5.60
CA ASN A 275 -15.97 -17.52 -4.51
C ASN A 275 -15.62 -16.16 -3.92
N SER A 276 -16.09 -15.06 -4.50
CA SER A 276 -15.78 -13.72 -4.02
C SER A 276 -16.90 -13.14 -3.15
N ALA A 277 -16.55 -12.36 -2.13
CA ALA A 277 -17.49 -11.62 -1.31
C ALA A 277 -16.93 -10.24 -0.94
N LEU A 278 -17.81 -9.24 -0.94
CA LEU A 278 -17.53 -7.92 -0.37
C LEU A 278 -17.94 -7.94 1.11
N ALA A 279 -17.05 -7.53 2.00
CA ALA A 279 -17.33 -7.43 3.42
C ALA A 279 -16.90 -6.06 3.97
N LEU A 280 -17.73 -5.51 4.86
CA LEU A 280 -17.49 -4.24 5.53
C LEU A 280 -17.14 -4.47 7.00
N TYR A 281 -16.19 -3.68 7.49
CA TYR A 281 -15.70 -3.73 8.86
C TYR A 281 -15.54 -2.32 9.42
N ASP A 282 -15.84 -2.16 10.70
CA ASP A 282 -15.40 -1.01 11.47
C ASP A 282 -14.05 -1.33 12.10
N ILE A 283 -12.98 -0.75 11.55
CA ILE A 283 -11.58 -0.98 11.97
C ILE A 283 -11.04 0.18 12.82
N SER A 284 -11.92 0.99 13.41
CA SER A 284 -11.52 2.12 14.29
C SER A 284 -10.70 1.68 15.49
N HIS A 285 -10.79 0.40 15.88
CA HIS A 285 -10.14 -0.15 17.06
C HIS A 285 -9.41 -1.46 16.76
N VAL A 286 -8.41 -1.40 15.88
CA VAL A 286 -7.45 -2.51 15.73
C VAL A 286 -6.66 -2.65 17.02
N LYS A 287 -6.78 -3.80 17.67
CA LYS A 287 -6.11 -4.10 18.94
C LYS A 287 -5.61 -5.52 18.97
N GLY A 288 -4.46 -5.69 19.60
CA GLY A 288 -3.89 -6.99 19.89
C GLY A 288 -2.60 -7.26 19.12
N ARG A 289 -2.20 -8.52 19.18
CA ARG A 289 -0.99 -9.06 18.57
C ARG A 289 -1.35 -10.32 17.82
N VAL A 290 -0.78 -10.46 16.63
CA VAL A 290 -0.94 -11.66 15.81
C VAL A 290 0.35 -12.46 15.83
N LYS A 291 0.22 -13.78 15.93
CA LYS A 291 1.38 -14.68 15.93
C LYS A 291 2.21 -14.48 14.66
N GLY A 292 3.51 -14.31 14.86
CA GLY A 292 4.50 -14.19 13.80
C GLY A 292 4.79 -12.78 13.33
N PHE A 293 4.15 -11.73 13.85
CA PHE A 293 4.47 -10.33 13.53
C PHE A 293 4.90 -9.59 14.79
N CYS A 294 6.04 -8.91 14.75
CA CYS A 294 6.58 -8.19 15.90
C CYS A 294 7.51 -7.05 15.48
N VAL A 295 7.83 -6.18 16.44
CA VAL A 295 8.86 -5.16 16.25
C VAL A 295 10.23 -5.79 16.33
N ILE A 296 11.21 -5.27 15.57
CA ILE A 296 12.60 -5.72 15.68
C ILE A 296 13.09 -5.79 17.13
N GLY A 297 13.76 -6.89 17.47
CA GLY A 297 14.28 -7.15 18.82
C GLY A 297 13.28 -7.77 19.81
N GLU A 298 11.99 -7.84 19.47
CA GLU A 298 10.98 -8.45 20.35
C GLU A 298 11.14 -9.99 20.43
N LYS A 299 11.05 -10.53 21.67
CA LYS A 299 11.15 -11.96 21.98
C LYS A 299 10.08 -12.35 23.04
N PRO A 300 9.22 -13.36 22.78
CA PRO A 300 9.04 -14.06 21.51
C PRO A 300 8.39 -13.15 20.44
N CYS A 301 8.71 -13.39 19.16
CA CYS A 301 8.03 -12.74 18.05
C CYS A 301 6.68 -13.44 17.85
N GLY A 302 5.60 -12.82 18.34
CA GLY A 302 4.26 -13.39 18.29
C GLY A 302 3.88 -14.15 19.56
N SER A 303 3.47 -13.40 20.58
CA SER A 303 2.41 -13.84 21.48
C SER A 303 1.07 -13.47 20.84
N GLU A 304 0.18 -14.44 20.65
CA GLU A 304 -1.16 -14.17 20.12
C GLU A 304 -2.05 -13.69 21.26
N VAL A 305 -2.46 -12.42 21.18
CA VAL A 305 -3.42 -11.81 22.09
C VAL A 305 -4.31 -10.97 21.19
N GLY A 306 -5.26 -11.60 20.50
CA GLY A 306 -5.92 -11.02 19.34
C GLY A 306 -7.44 -11.01 19.44
N TYR A 307 -8.04 -9.88 19.08
CA TYR A 307 -9.45 -9.76 18.76
C TYR A 307 -9.65 -10.07 17.26
N TYR A 308 -10.78 -10.67 16.91
CA TYR A 308 -11.14 -10.93 15.52
C TYR A 308 -12.11 -9.87 15.04
N PHE A 309 -11.87 -9.33 13.84
CA PHE A 309 -12.92 -8.62 13.13
C PHE A 309 -13.84 -9.63 12.45
N VAL A 310 -15.10 -9.63 12.88
CA VAL A 310 -16.20 -10.39 12.27
C VAL A 310 -17.14 -9.38 11.61
N ILE A 311 -17.73 -9.77 10.49
CA ILE A 311 -18.58 -8.92 9.64
C ILE A 311 -19.66 -8.21 10.45
N LEU A 312 -19.87 -6.93 10.16
CA LEU A 312 -21.09 -6.22 10.51
C LEU A 312 -22.19 -6.66 9.54
N SER A 313 -22.85 -7.80 9.79
CA SER A 313 -23.90 -8.28 8.89
C SER A 313 -25.14 -7.41 9.04
N TYR A 314 -25.56 -6.74 7.95
CA TYR A 314 -26.97 -6.48 7.70
C TYR A 314 -27.42 -7.48 6.64
N GLY A 315 -28.21 -8.46 7.08
CA GLY A 315 -29.18 -9.14 6.23
C GLY A 315 -30.49 -8.36 6.27
#